data_AF-A0A508WUJ5-F1
#
_entry.id   AF-A0A508WUJ5-F1
#
_cell.length_a   1.000
_cell.length_b   1.000
_cell.length_c   1.000
_cell.angle_alpha   90.00
_cell.angle_beta   90.00
_cell.angle_gamma   90.00
#
_symmetry.space_group_name_H-M   'P 1'
#
loop_
_entity.id
_entity.type
_entity.pdbx_description
1 polymer ?
#
loop_
_entity_poly.entity_id
_entity_poly.type
_entity_poly.pdbx_seq_one_letter_code
_entity_poly.pdbx_strand_id
1 'polypeptide(L)'
;MKEIVNVTAVTMPDGQRYELLPDAVARYRHAFGGAGIWGVLIMPDGSSFVCREADGGAMDAERLDHRQTIAKLIEMYGLNAFRGT
;
A
#
# COMPACT_ATOMS: atom_id res chain seq x y z
N MET A 1 23.42 1.32 38.17
CA MET A 1 23.23 1.39 36.71
C MET A 1 22.09 0.43 36.37
N LYS A 2 20.87 0.90 36.11
CA LYS A 2 19.73 0.02 35.81
C LYS A 2 19.80 -0.38 34.34
N GLU A 3 19.79 -1.69 34.10
CA GLU A 3 19.79 -2.30 32.78
C GLU A 3 18.49 -1.91 32.05
N ILE A 4 18.62 -1.26 30.89
CA ILE A 4 17.47 -0.94 30.04
C ILE A 4 17.15 -2.21 29.27
N VAL A 5 16.13 -2.95 29.71
CA VAL A 5 15.60 -4.08 28.97
C VAL A 5 14.82 -3.52 27.78
N ASN A 6 15.31 -3.74 26.56
CA ASN A 6 14.57 -3.43 25.34
C ASN A 6 13.33 -4.35 25.27
N VAL A 7 12.17 -3.80 25.63
CA VAL A 7 10.89 -4.50 25.49
C VAL A 7 10.53 -4.51 24.02
N THR A 8 10.26 -5.69 23.46
CA THR A 8 9.88 -5.89 22.03
C THR A 8 8.47 -6.46 21.88
N ALA A 9 7.84 -6.88 22.98
CA ALA A 9 6.48 -7.43 23.01
C ALA A 9 5.90 -7.35 24.43
N VAL A 10 4.57 -7.32 24.55
CA VAL A 10 3.82 -7.36 25.81
C VAL A 10 2.94 -8.60 25.83
N THR A 11 3.00 -9.36 26.92
CA THR A 11 2.05 -10.45 27.18
C THR A 11 0.87 -9.90 27.97
N MET A 12 -0.34 -10.01 27.43
CA MET A 12 -1.56 -9.59 28.11
C MET A 12 -2.01 -10.66 29.12
N PRO A 13 -2.91 -10.32 30.07
CA PRO A 13 -3.42 -11.27 31.08
C PRO A 13 -4.12 -12.51 30.51
N ASP A 14 -4.56 -12.46 29.25
CA ASP A 14 -5.13 -13.58 28.49
C ASP A 14 -4.07 -14.57 27.95
N GLY A 15 -2.79 -14.30 28.23
CA GLY A 15 -1.66 -15.11 27.78
C GLY A 15 -1.22 -14.83 26.34
N GLN A 16 -1.90 -13.93 25.62
CA GLN A 16 -1.51 -13.58 24.25
C GLN A 16 -0.34 -12.60 24.24
N ARG A 17 0.60 -12.83 23.33
CA ARG A 17 1.80 -12.01 23.16
C ARG A 17 1.60 -11.06 21.98
N TYR A 18 1.58 -9.77 22.27
CA TYR A 18 1.44 -8.70 21.28
C TYR A 18 2.78 -8.03 21.05
N GLU A 19 3.13 -7.82 19.79
CA GLU A 19 4.24 -6.94 19.42
C GLU A 19 3.92 -5.49 19.83
N LEU A 20 4.95 -4.69 20.10
CA LEU A 20 4.75 -3.27 20.36
C LEU A 20 4.21 -2.56 19.12
N LEU A 21 3.28 -1.63 19.32
CA LEU A 21 2.63 -0.89 18.23
C LEU A 21 3.62 -0.24 17.25
N PRO A 22 4.74 0.38 17.68
CA PRO A 22 5.72 0.92 16.73
C PRO A 22 6.34 -0.13 15.80
N ASP A 23 6.65 -1.32 16.32
CA ASP A 23 7.28 -2.40 15.54
C ASP A 23 6.26 -3.05 14.59
N ALA A 24 5.01 -3.24 15.06
CA ALA A 24 3.90 -3.68 14.22
C ALA A 24 3.62 -2.66 13.10
N VAL A 25 3.59 -1.37 13.41
CA VAL A 25 3.44 -0.31 12.41
C VAL A 25 4.62 -0.31 11.46
N ALA A 26 5.86 -0.40 11.92
CA ALA A 26 7.04 -0.41 11.04
C ALA A 26 7.01 -1.55 10.02
N ARG A 27 6.52 -2.74 10.41
CA ARG A 27 6.41 -3.92 9.55
C ARG A 27 5.36 -3.75 8.43
N TYR A 28 4.23 -3.14 8.76
CA TYR A 28 3.12 -2.92 7.81
C TYR A 28 3.09 -1.53 7.19
N ARG A 29 3.96 -0.62 7.65
CA ARG A 29 4.18 0.69 7.07
C ARG A 29 4.94 0.49 5.77
N HIS A 30 4.17 0.24 4.72
CA HIS A 30 4.57 0.61 3.38
C HIS A 30 4.62 2.14 3.32
N ALA A 31 5.72 2.72 3.81
CA ALA A 31 6.02 4.10 3.50
C ALA A 31 6.29 4.14 1.99
N PHE A 32 5.31 4.58 1.21
CA PHE A 32 5.49 4.84 -0.21
C PHE A 32 6.33 6.11 -0.47
N GLY A 33 7.41 6.29 0.30
CA GLY A 33 8.32 7.41 0.18
C GLY A 33 9.61 6.94 -0.46
N GLY A 34 9.79 7.23 -1.75
CA GLY A 34 11.08 7.01 -2.41
C GLY A 34 11.03 6.94 -3.94
N ALA A 35 9.88 6.59 -4.53
CA ALA A 35 9.78 6.37 -5.99
C ALA A 35 8.54 7.01 -6.65
N GLY A 36 7.82 7.89 -5.93
CA GLY A 36 6.53 8.42 -6.38
C GLY A 36 5.42 7.40 -6.18
N ILE A 37 4.36 7.78 -5.46
CA ILE A 37 3.15 6.95 -5.42
C ILE A 37 2.50 7.03 -6.80
N TRP A 38 2.19 5.89 -7.40
CA TRP A 38 1.24 5.83 -8.49
C TRP A 38 0.27 4.67 -8.31
N GLY A 39 -0.95 4.84 -8.82
CA GLY A 39 -2.02 3.85 -8.69
C GLY A 39 -3.03 3.97 -9.81
N VAL A 40 -3.87 2.94 -9.94
CA VAL A 40 -5.01 2.94 -10.85
C VAL A 40 -6.27 2.98 -10.01
N LEU A 41 -7.09 4.02 -10.18
CA LEU A 41 -8.44 4.08 -9.62
C LEU A 41 -9.43 3.58 -10.65
N ILE A 42 -10.30 2.65 -10.25
CA ILE A 42 -11.44 2.19 -11.04
C ILE A 42 -12.70 2.56 -10.27
N MET A 43 -13.52 3.40 -10.88
CA MET A 43 -14.76 3.91 -10.31
C MET A 43 -15.90 2.89 -10.51
N PRO A 44 -16.98 2.96 -9.70
CA PRO A 44 -18.13 2.07 -9.86
C PRO A 44 -18.82 2.15 -11.23
N ASP A 45 -18.68 3.28 -11.93
CA ASP A 45 -19.21 3.48 -13.29
C ASP A 45 -18.31 2.90 -14.39
N GLY A 46 -17.20 2.26 -14.02
CA GLY A 46 -16.22 1.68 -14.94
C GLY A 46 -15.22 2.68 -15.52
N SER A 47 -15.32 3.98 -15.19
CA SER A 47 -14.28 4.94 -15.52
C SER A 47 -13.02 4.65 -14.71
N SER A 48 -11.85 4.98 -15.29
CA SER A 48 -10.58 4.71 -14.61
C SER A 48 -9.57 5.81 -14.83
N PHE A 49 -8.64 5.91 -13.88
CA PHE A 49 -7.64 6.97 -13.83
C PHE A 49 -6.30 6.38 -13.40
N VAL A 50 -5.21 6.84 -14.01
CA VAL A 50 -3.87 6.66 -13.44
C VAL A 50 -3.57 7.88 -12.59
N CYS A 51 -3.32 7.63 -11.31
CA CYS A 51 -2.95 8.65 -10.35
C CYS A 51 -1.43 8.61 -10.15
N ARG A 52 -0.77 9.75 -10.19
CA ARG A 52 0.68 9.88 -9.96
C ARG A 52 0.93 11.04 -9.01
N GLU A 53 1.90 10.89 -8.13
CA GLU A 53 2.34 11.98 -7.27
C GLU A 53 2.79 13.18 -8.13
N ALA A 54 2.29 14.35 -7.78
CA ALA A 54 2.64 15.63 -8.37
C ALA A 54 3.35 16.50 -7.32
N ASP A 55 4.02 17.55 -7.80
CA ASP A 55 4.78 18.44 -6.92
C ASP A 55 3.91 19.04 -5.81
N GLY A 56 4.49 19.15 -4.61
CA GLY A 56 3.82 19.77 -3.46
C GLY A 56 2.81 18.88 -2.74
N GLY A 57 2.85 17.56 -2.93
CA GLY A 57 1.95 16.62 -2.25
C GLY A 57 0.57 16.54 -2.88
N ALA A 58 0.41 17.08 -4.09
CA ALA A 58 -0.76 16.88 -4.92
C ALA A 58 -0.69 15.51 -5.63
N MET A 59 -1.83 15.06 -6.16
CA MET A 59 -1.92 13.87 -6.99
C MET A 59 -2.49 14.30 -8.34
N ASP A 60 -1.75 14.04 -9.42
CA ASP A 60 -2.27 14.18 -10.78
C ASP A 60 -3.07 12.92 -11.15
N ALA A 61 -4.14 13.10 -11.92
CA ALA A 61 -5.02 12.02 -12.33
C ALA A 61 -5.38 12.13 -13.81
N GLU A 62 -4.90 11.18 -14.60
CA GLU A 62 -5.16 11.10 -16.03
C GLU A 62 -6.23 10.04 -16.30
N ARG A 63 -7.31 10.42 -16.99
CA ARG A 63 -8.39 9.49 -17.37
C ARG A 63 -7.87 8.48 -18.40
N LEU A 64 -8.14 7.21 -18.15
CA LEU A 64 -7.78 6.11 -19.03
C LEU A 64 -8.98 5.66 -19.86
N ASP A 65 -8.73 5.30 -21.11
CA ASP A 65 -9.62 4.46 -21.89
C ASP A 65 -9.51 2.98 -21.48
N HIS A 66 -10.44 2.16 -21.95
CA HIS A 66 -10.53 0.75 -21.60
C HIS A 66 -9.24 -0.06 -21.89
N ARG A 67 -8.57 0.21 -23.02
CA ARG A 67 -7.32 -0.50 -23.38
C ARG A 67 -6.18 -0.08 -22.46
N GLN A 68 -6.12 1.20 -22.12
CA GLN A 68 -5.14 1.74 -21.19
C GLN A 68 -5.36 1.21 -19.77
N THR A 69 -6.61 1.04 -19.31
CA THR A 69 -6.93 0.39 -18.04
C THR A 69 -6.36 -1.03 -17.98
N ILE A 70 -6.64 -1.85 -19.00
CA ILE A 70 -6.15 -3.23 -19.07
C ILE A 70 -4.63 -3.24 -19.09
N ALA A 71 -4.01 -2.40 -19.92
CA ALA A 71 -2.55 -2.31 -19.99
C ALA A 71 -1.93 -2.00 -18.63
N LYS A 72 -2.50 -1.06 -17.86
CA LYS A 72 -2.01 -0.72 -16.52
C LYS A 72 -2.20 -1.83 -15.50
N LEU A 73 -3.32 -2.54 -15.54
CA LEU A 73 -3.54 -3.70 -14.68
C LEU A 73 -2.56 -4.84 -14.99
N ILE A 74 -2.23 -5.07 -16.26
CA ILE A 74 -1.19 -6.04 -16.66
C ILE A 74 0.19 -5.57 -16.17
N GLU A 75 0.50 -4.28 -16.28
CA GLU A 75 1.76 -3.73 -15.78
C GLU A 75 1.91 -3.93 -14.26
N MET A 76 0.84 -3.71 -13.49
CA MET A 76 0.86 -3.82 -12.03
C MET A 76 0.90 -5.26 -11.50
N TYR A 77 0.13 -6.15 -12.12
CA TYR A 77 -0.13 -7.49 -11.56
C TYR A 77 0.29 -8.64 -12.50
N GLY A 78 0.78 -8.32 -13.70
CA GLY A 78 1.06 -9.28 -14.75
C GLY A 78 -0.21 -9.81 -15.43
N LEU A 79 -0.02 -10.56 -16.52
CA LEU A 79 -1.13 -11.23 -17.24
C LEU A 79 -1.91 -12.23 -16.37
N ASN A 80 -1.29 -12.72 -15.28
CA ASN A 80 -1.93 -13.69 -14.39
C ASN A 80 -3.14 -13.11 -13.64
N ALA A 81 -3.22 -11.78 -13.50
CA ALA A 81 -4.35 -11.11 -12.84
C ALA A 81 -5.70 -11.34 -13.51
N PHE A 82 -5.71 -11.75 -14.78
CA PHE A 82 -6.93 -11.94 -15.58
C PHE A 82 -7.34 -13.41 -15.74
N ARG A 83 -6.64 -14.35 -15.09
CA ARG A 83 -6.86 -15.78 -15.35
C ARG A 83 -8.15 -16.34 -14.76
N GLY A 84 -8.88 -15.58 -13.93
CA GLY A 84 -9.99 -16.10 -13.16
C GLY A 84 -9.52 -17.13 -12.13
N THR A 85 -10.28 -17.30 -11.05
CA THR A 85 -10.08 -18.40 -10.10
C THR A 85 -10.89 -19.61 -10.51
#